data_AF-A0A2H5ZTY8-F1
#
_entry.id   AF-A0A2H5ZTY8-F1
#
_cell.length_a   1.000
_cell.length_b   1.000
_cell.length_c   1.000
_cell.angle_alpha   90.00
_cell.angle_beta   90.00
_cell.angle_gamma   90.00
#
_symmetry.space_group_name_H-M   'P 1'
#
loop_
_entity.id
_entity.type
_entity.pdbx_description
1 polymer ?
#
loop_
_entity_poly.entity_id
_entity_poly.type
_entity_poly.pdbx_seq_one_letter_code
_entity_poly.pdbx_strand_id
1 'polypeptide(L)'
;MDESTTPLEAGLGWTVKLEGREFVGADALRRQKAEGVRRRLCGLVLEGRTIARSGCAVLRDGRVVGRVTSGTFGPWVQRSIALAYLPAELAAPGTRVEVEVRGQRVGAEVASLPFYRRASGGGI
;
A
#
# COMPACT_ATOMS: atom_id res chain seq x y z
N MET A 1 9.08 2.98 2.96
CA MET A 1 9.64 3.56 1.73
C MET A 1 11.14 3.53 1.90
N ASP A 2 11.86 3.11 0.88
CA ASP A 2 13.31 2.96 0.84
C ASP A 2 13.85 3.62 -0.44
N GLU A 3 15.14 3.49 -0.71
CA GLU A 3 15.84 4.09 -1.85
C GLU A 3 15.31 3.59 -3.21
N SER A 4 14.59 2.46 -3.22
CA SER A 4 14.04 1.86 -4.45
C SER A 4 12.61 2.31 -4.76
N THR A 5 12.01 3.14 -3.91
CA THR A 5 10.57 3.44 -3.94
C THR A 5 10.32 4.94 -4.07
N THR A 6 9.53 5.35 -5.05
CA THR A 6 9.24 6.78 -5.25
C THR A 6 8.07 7.26 -4.37
N PRO A 7 7.99 8.57 -4.07
CA PRO A 7 6.82 9.14 -3.39
C PRO A 7 5.50 8.91 -4.14
N LEU A 8 5.53 8.83 -5.47
CA LEU A 8 4.34 8.57 -6.28
C LEU A 8 3.83 7.14 -6.10
N GLU A 9 4.75 6.15 -6.08
CA GLU A 9 4.39 4.75 -5.80
C GLU A 9 3.81 4.61 -4.38
N ALA A 10 4.36 5.37 -3.42
CA ALA A 10 3.93 5.37 -2.02
C ALA A 10 2.60 6.11 -1.76
N GLY A 11 1.96 6.69 -2.78
CA GLY A 11 0.75 7.51 -2.61
C GLY A 11 1.01 8.87 -1.95
N LEU A 12 2.27 9.30 -1.87
CA LEU A 12 2.71 10.55 -1.27
C LEU A 12 2.89 11.67 -2.29
N GLY A 13 2.32 11.54 -3.49
CA GLY A 13 2.45 12.59 -4.52
C GLY A 13 1.96 13.96 -4.08
N TRP A 14 1.06 14.03 -3.10
CA TRP A 14 0.58 15.29 -2.50
C TRP A 14 1.66 16.09 -1.77
N THR A 15 2.78 15.47 -1.36
CA THR A 15 3.90 16.18 -0.73
C THR A 15 4.91 16.71 -1.73
N VAL A 16 4.78 16.37 -3.02
CA VAL A 16 5.77 16.66 -4.07
C VAL A 16 5.25 17.77 -5.00
N LYS A 17 5.84 18.97 -4.89
CA LYS A 17 5.53 20.08 -5.79
C LYS A 17 6.39 20.02 -7.06
N LEU A 18 5.85 19.43 -8.14
CA LEU A 18 6.56 19.27 -9.43
C LEU A 18 6.48 20.50 -10.35
N GLU A 19 5.44 21.30 -10.20
CA GLU A 19 5.16 22.45 -11.06
C GLU A 19 6.05 23.63 -10.69
N GLY A 20 6.83 24.12 -11.67
CA GLY A 20 7.67 25.31 -11.53
C GLY A 20 8.78 25.19 -10.48
N ARG A 21 9.24 23.97 -10.19
CA ARG A 21 10.28 23.70 -9.18
C ARG A 21 11.29 22.70 -9.71
N GLU A 22 12.57 23.04 -9.61
CA GLU A 22 13.67 22.13 -9.89
C GLU A 22 14.28 21.59 -8.59
N PHE A 23 14.56 20.29 -8.57
CA PHE A 23 15.21 19.58 -7.47
C PHE A 23 15.72 18.22 -7.96
N VAL A 24 16.59 17.59 -7.17
CA VAL A 24 17.14 16.26 -7.49
C VAL A 24 16.01 15.23 -7.63
N GLY A 25 15.89 14.64 -8.82
CA GLY A 25 14.85 13.66 -9.14
C GLY A 25 13.54 14.24 -9.70
N ALA A 26 13.42 15.56 -9.88
CA ALA A 26 12.21 16.19 -10.42
C ALA A 26 11.80 15.62 -11.79
N ASP A 27 12.75 15.48 -12.72
CA ASP A 27 12.47 14.94 -14.07
C ASP A 27 12.02 13.48 -14.04
N ALA A 28 12.63 12.66 -13.19
CA ALA A 28 12.23 11.27 -13.00
C ALA A 28 10.79 11.18 -12.48
N LEU A 29 10.40 12.02 -11.52
CA LEU A 29 9.05 12.06 -10.98
C LEU A 29 8.03 12.65 -11.96
N ARG A 30 8.40 13.64 -12.78
CA ARG A 30 7.55 14.17 -13.86
C ARG A 30 7.26 13.09 -14.88
N ARG A 31 8.30 12.38 -15.34
CA ARG A 31 8.16 11.27 -16.26
C ARG A 31 7.28 10.16 -15.68
N GLN A 32 7.52 9.77 -14.43
CA GLN A 32 6.71 8.75 -13.75
C GLN A 32 5.25 9.20 -13.57
N LYS A 33 4.99 10.49 -13.31
CA LYS A 33 3.63 11.03 -13.23
C LYS A 33 2.91 10.95 -14.58
N ALA A 34 3.62 11.22 -15.68
CA ALA A 34 3.08 11.15 -17.04
C ALA A 34 2.83 9.70 -17.51
N GLU A 35 3.76 8.78 -17.23
CA GLU A 35 3.66 7.37 -17.63
C GLU A 35 2.74 6.55 -16.71
N GLY A 36 2.53 7.01 -15.48
CA GLY A 36 1.89 6.25 -14.42
C GLY A 36 2.86 5.35 -13.66
N VAL A 37 2.49 5.02 -12.42
CA VAL A 37 3.27 4.11 -11.57
C VAL A 37 2.92 2.66 -11.88
N ARG A 38 3.94 1.80 -11.95
CA ARG A 38 3.75 0.35 -12.19
C ARG A 38 3.28 -0.41 -10.96
N ARG A 39 3.58 0.10 -9.77
CA ARG A 39 3.15 -0.45 -8.48
C ARG A 39 2.66 0.67 -7.57
N ARG A 40 1.79 0.33 -6.63
CA ARG A 40 1.19 1.26 -5.68
C ARG A 40 1.21 0.67 -4.28
N LEU A 41 1.45 1.51 -3.29
CA LEU A 41 1.18 1.19 -1.90
C LEU A 41 -0.33 1.14 -1.68
N CYS A 42 -0.84 0.03 -1.17
CA CYS A 42 -2.24 -0.13 -0.82
C CYS A 42 -2.39 -0.71 0.59
N GLY A 43 -3.59 -0.58 1.15
CA GLY A 43 -3.99 -1.29 2.35
C GLY A 43 -4.45 -2.71 2.01
N LEU A 44 -4.18 -3.66 2.89
CA LEU A 44 -4.75 -4.99 2.90
C LEU A 44 -5.49 -5.23 4.21
N VAL A 45 -6.68 -5.85 4.14
CA VAL A 45 -7.39 -6.41 5.29
C VAL A 45 -7.32 -7.92 5.16
N LEU A 46 -6.69 -8.57 6.14
CA LEU A 46 -6.52 -10.03 6.16
C LEU A 46 -7.74 -10.68 6.82
N GLU A 47 -8.10 -11.87 6.35
CA GLU A 47 -9.09 -12.73 6.97
C GLU A 47 -8.59 -13.26 8.32
N GLY A 48 -9.50 -13.32 9.30
CA GLY A 48 -9.18 -13.78 10.64
C GLY A 48 -8.29 -12.82 11.44
N ARG A 49 -7.35 -13.37 12.20
CA ARG A 49 -6.49 -12.63 13.15
C ARG A 49 -4.99 -12.79 12.88
N THR A 50 -4.62 -13.44 11.77
CA THR A 50 -3.21 -13.66 11.40
C THR A 50 -2.58 -12.35 10.95
N ILE A 51 -1.43 -12.00 11.54
CA ILE A 51 -0.72 -10.76 11.21
C ILE A 51 0.37 -11.05 10.18
N ALA A 52 0.23 -10.50 8.98
CA ALA A 52 1.32 -10.47 8.00
C ALA A 52 2.34 -9.40 8.40
N ARG A 53 3.62 -9.79 8.42
CA ARG A 53 4.74 -8.90 8.77
C ARG A 53 5.44 -8.43 7.51
N SER A 54 6.31 -7.43 7.67
CA SER A 54 7.18 -6.97 6.58
C SER A 54 7.88 -8.15 5.89
N GLY A 55 7.89 -8.15 4.56
CA GLY A 55 8.49 -9.20 3.74
C GLY A 55 7.55 -10.35 3.34
N CYS A 56 6.40 -10.52 4.00
CA CYS A 56 5.39 -11.51 3.60
C CYS A 56 4.99 -11.32 2.13
N ALA A 57 4.97 -12.41 1.37
CA ALA A 57 4.59 -12.39 -0.03
C ALA A 57 3.07 -12.21 -0.16
N VAL A 58 2.66 -11.35 -1.09
CA VAL A 58 1.27 -11.23 -1.52
C VAL A 58 1.12 -12.00 -2.82
N LEU A 59 0.11 -12.86 -2.89
CA LEU A 59 -0.16 -13.75 -4.00
C LEU A 59 -1.51 -13.44 -4.64
N ARG A 60 -1.57 -13.68 -5.95
CA ARG A 60 -2.80 -13.72 -6.72
C ARG A 60 -2.72 -14.93 -7.65
N ASP A 61 -3.74 -15.79 -7.61
CA ASP A 61 -3.81 -16.99 -8.44
C ASP A 61 -2.53 -17.87 -8.32
N GLY A 62 -2.02 -17.99 -7.08
CA GLY A 62 -0.82 -18.76 -6.73
C GLY A 62 0.52 -18.11 -7.11
N ARG A 63 0.54 -16.92 -7.72
CA ARG A 63 1.76 -16.21 -8.10
C ARG A 63 2.05 -15.05 -7.16
N VAL A 64 3.33 -14.84 -6.82
CA VAL A 64 3.74 -13.66 -6.05
C VAL A 64 3.56 -12.42 -6.90
N VAL A 65 2.72 -11.51 -6.44
CA VAL A 65 2.44 -10.22 -7.10
C VAL A 65 2.99 -9.04 -6.31
N GLY A 66 3.30 -9.21 -5.03
CA GLY A 66 3.84 -8.12 -4.23
C GLY A 66 4.36 -8.54 -2.87
N ARG A 67 4.63 -7.54 -2.02
CA ARG A 67 5.12 -7.77 -0.66
C ARG A 67 4.49 -6.81 0.33
N VAL A 68 4.24 -7.34 1.53
CA VAL A 68 3.87 -6.57 2.70
C VAL A 68 5.05 -5.74 3.17
N THR A 69 4.83 -4.46 3.44
CA THR A 69 5.83 -3.54 4.00
C THR A 69 5.71 -3.44 5.51
N SER A 70 4.48 -3.40 6.03
CA SER A 70 4.15 -3.42 7.45
C SER A 70 2.79 -4.06 7.68
N GLY A 71 2.56 -4.61 8.87
CA GLY A 71 1.25 -5.14 9.23
C GLY A 71 1.11 -5.34 10.72
N THR A 72 -0.13 -5.27 11.19
CA THR A 72 -0.51 -5.28 12.60
C THR A 72 -1.97 -5.69 12.78
N PHE A 73 -2.41 -5.81 14.02
CA PHE A 73 -3.82 -5.77 14.36
C PHE A 73 -4.21 -4.33 14.67
N GLY A 74 -5.20 -3.79 13.95
CA GLY A 74 -5.70 -2.44 14.20
C GLY A 74 -6.79 -2.47 15.28
N PRO A 75 -6.54 -1.99 16.52
CA PRO A 75 -7.53 -2.05 17.59
C PRO A 75 -8.78 -1.19 17.30
N TRP A 76 -8.65 -0.10 16.55
CA TRP A 76 -9.79 0.75 16.18
C TRP A 76 -10.65 0.16 15.08
N VAL A 77 -10.06 -0.61 14.17
CA VAL A 77 -10.78 -1.25 13.06
C VAL A 77 -11.14 -2.71 13.33
N GLN A 78 -10.63 -3.30 14.43
CA GLN A 78 -10.87 -4.67 14.86
C GLN A 78 -10.58 -5.71 13.75
N ARG A 79 -9.51 -5.50 12.99
CA ARG A 79 -9.07 -6.34 11.88
C ARG A 79 -7.55 -6.46 11.83
N SER A 80 -7.05 -7.55 11.26
CA SER A 80 -5.64 -7.58 10.85
C SER A 80 -5.49 -6.81 9.55
N ILE A 81 -4.57 -5.84 9.57
CA ILE A 81 -4.33 -4.91 8.48
C ILE A 81 -2.86 -4.87 8.12
N ALA A 82 -2.57 -4.64 6.85
CA ALA A 82 -1.21 -4.49 6.35
C ALA A 82 -1.13 -3.42 5.27
N LEU A 83 0.07 -2.93 5.02
CA LEU A 83 0.43 -2.16 3.85
C LEU A 83 1.26 -3.03 2.93
N ALA A 84 1.03 -2.93 1.61
CA ALA A 84 1.78 -3.70 0.62
C ALA A 84 1.95 -2.90 -0.67
N TYR A 85 3.04 -3.18 -1.39
CA TYR A 85 3.17 -2.76 -2.78
C TYR A 85 2.63 -3.85 -3.69
N LEU A 86 1.65 -3.49 -4.52
CA LEU A 86 1.07 -4.33 -5.56
C LEU A 86 1.20 -3.67 -6.94
N PRO A 87 1.12 -4.44 -8.04
CA PRO A 87 0.97 -3.89 -9.38
C PRO A 87 -0.24 -2.96 -9.43
N ALA A 88 -0.16 -1.88 -10.19
CA ALA A 88 -1.19 -0.84 -10.19
C ALA A 88 -2.58 -1.38 -10.55
N GLU A 89 -2.63 -2.37 -11.44
CA GLU A 89 -3.82 -3.08 -11.88
C GLU A 89 -4.46 -3.97 -10.78
N LEU A 90 -3.71 -4.34 -9.75
CA LEU A 90 -4.19 -5.12 -8.60
C LEU A 90 -4.39 -4.27 -7.33
N ALA A 91 -4.07 -2.98 -7.38
CA ALA A 91 -4.12 -2.10 -6.22
C ALA A 91 -5.50 -1.46 -5.98
N ALA A 92 -6.52 -1.83 -6.77
CA ALA A 92 -7.88 -1.31 -6.60
C ALA A 92 -8.57 -1.91 -5.37
N PRO A 93 -9.28 -1.11 -4.54
CA PRO A 93 -10.08 -1.63 -3.44
C PRO A 93 -11.07 -2.72 -3.88
N GLY A 94 -11.27 -3.74 -3.06
CA GLY A 94 -12.07 -4.92 -3.39
C GLY A 94 -11.31 -6.03 -4.12
N THR A 95 -10.08 -5.78 -4.56
CA THR A 95 -9.25 -6.82 -5.18
C THR A 95 -8.88 -7.88 -4.15
N ARG A 96 -9.24 -9.14 -4.42
CA ARG A 96 -8.89 -10.28 -3.56
C ARG A 96 -7.45 -10.75 -3.81
N VAL A 97 -6.71 -11.04 -2.76
CA VAL A 97 -5.36 -11.59 -2.79
C VAL A 97 -5.18 -12.59 -1.65
N GLU A 98 -4.07 -13.31 -1.63
CA GLU A 98 -3.64 -14.11 -0.50
C GLU A 98 -2.33 -13.54 0.06
N VAL A 99 -2.07 -13.70 1.35
CA VAL A 99 -0.79 -13.36 1.96
C VAL A 99 -0.19 -14.61 2.57
N GLU A 100 1.05 -14.92 2.20
CA GLU A 100 1.78 -16.04 2.80
C GLU A 100 2.38 -15.63 4.14
N VAL A 101 1.88 -16.26 5.20
CA VAL A 101 2.31 -16.05 6.58
C VAL A 101 2.71 -17.39 7.17
N ARG A 102 4.02 -17.57 7.44
CA ARG A 102 4.57 -18.80 8.03
C ARG A 102 4.18 -20.08 7.27
N GLY A 103 4.22 -20.02 5.94
CA GLY A 103 3.89 -21.14 5.05
C GLY A 103 2.39 -21.44 4.92
N GLN A 104 1.52 -20.58 5.47
CA GLN A 104 0.07 -20.66 5.27
C GLN A 104 -0.39 -19.48 4.41
N ARG A 105 -1.33 -19.74 3.50
CA ARG A 105 -1.98 -18.70 2.71
C ARG A 105 -3.21 -18.20 3.45
N VAL A 106 -3.27 -16.90 3.67
CA VAL A 106 -4.38 -16.23 4.34
C VAL A 106 -5.06 -15.32 3.32
N GLY A 107 -6.37 -15.47 3.15
CA GLY A 107 -7.15 -14.57 2.29
C GLY A 107 -7.05 -13.12 2.76
N ALA A 108 -7.03 -12.19 1.82
CA ALA A 108 -7.03 -10.76 2.09
C ALA A 108 -7.71 -9.98 0.97
N GLU A 109 -8.16 -8.78 1.29
CA GLU A 109 -8.75 -7.86 0.34
C GLU A 109 -8.01 -6.52 0.35
N VAL A 110 -7.78 -5.96 -0.83
CA VAL A 110 -7.24 -4.61 -0.97
C VAL A 110 -8.27 -3.61 -0.45
N ALA A 111 -7.84 -2.71 0.42
CA ALA A 111 -8.66 -1.71 1.07
C ALA A 111 -8.13 -0.30 0.83
N SER A 112 -9.06 0.66 0.81
CA SER A 112 -8.74 2.09 0.77
C SER A 112 -8.00 2.53 2.03
N LEU A 113 -7.05 3.44 1.87
CA LEU A 113 -6.37 4.12 2.97
C LEU A 113 -6.97 5.51 3.21
N PRO A 114 -6.95 6.02 4.45
CA PRO A 114 -6.45 5.36 5.66
C PRO A 114 -7.48 4.37 6.24
N PHE A 115 -7.00 3.33 6.94
CA PHE A 115 -7.88 2.39 7.65
C PHE A 115 -8.71 3.04 8.77
N TYR A 116 -8.18 4.10 9.37
CA TYR A 116 -8.83 4.86 10.42
C TYR A 116 -8.62 6.35 10.15
N ARG A 117 -9.68 7.13 10.32
CA ARG A 117 -9.63 8.59 10.32
C ARG A 117 -10.12 9.05 11.67
N ARG A 118 -9.26 9.74 12.43
CA ARG A 118 -9.74 10.45 13.63
C ARG A 118 -10.67 11.56 13.13
N ALA A 119 -11.86 11.66 13.70
CA ALA A 119 -12.68 12.85 13.49
C ALA A 119 -11.82 14.06 13.84
N SER A 120 -11.63 14.97 12.90
CA SER A 120 -11.10 16.29 13.21
C SER A 120 -12.12 16.92 14.14
N GLY A 121 -11.78 17.06 15.43
CA GLY A 121 -12.57 17.88 16.33
C GLY A 121 -12.67 19.25 15.68
N GLY A 122 -13.88 19.63 15.26
CA GLY A 122 -14.17 21.03 14.98
C GLY A 122 -13.85 21.77 16.27
N GLY A 123 -12.76 22.53 16.24
CA GLY A 123 -12.52 23.55 17.25
C GLY A 123 -13.68 24.53 17.21
N ILE A 124 -14.18 24.86 18.40
CA ILE A 124 -14.93 26.06 18.77
C ILE A 124 -14.69 27.27 17.85
#